data_AF-A0A5R8L2G4-F1
#
_entry.id   AF-A0A5R8L2G4-F1
#
_cell.length_a   1.000
_cell.length_b   1.000
_cell.length_c   1.000
_cell.angle_alpha   90.00
_cell.angle_beta   90.00
_cell.angle_gamma   90.00
#
_symmetry.space_group_name_H-M   'P 1'
#
loop_
_entity.id
_entity.type
_entity.pdbx_description
1 polymer ?
#
loop_
_entity_poly.entity_id
_entity_poly.type
_entity_poly.pdbx_seq_one_letter_code
_entity_poly.pdbx_strand_id
1 'polypeptide(L)' 'MNVRTRLARLGALVVVAALASVGVAPAHAADVYVTITGSGSTWSQNALDQWRTNVASNYGMTVNYNGTGSSAGRNDFINQ' A
#
# COMPACT_ATOMS: atom_id res chain seq x y z
N MET A 1 31.92 -12.27 -39.03
CA MET A 1 30.96 -12.48 -37.92
C MET A 1 30.41 -13.90 -38.00
N ASN A 2 30.73 -14.74 -37.02
CA ASN A 2 30.55 -16.19 -37.09
C ASN A 2 29.06 -16.55 -36.95
N VAL A 3 28.61 -17.61 -37.66
CA VAL A 3 27.21 -18.08 -37.66
C VAL A 3 26.66 -18.29 -36.24
N ARG A 4 27.51 -18.78 -35.33
CA ARG A 4 27.19 -19.00 -33.91
C ARG A 4 26.85 -17.69 -33.18
N THR A 5 27.57 -16.61 -33.47
CA THR A 5 27.32 -15.27 -32.91
C THR A 5 26.02 -14.66 -33.44
N ARG A 6 25.66 -14.95 -34.69
CA ARG A 6 24.40 -14.50 -35.30
C ARG A 6 23.18 -15.19 -34.65
N LEU A 7 23.27 -16.52 -34.48
CA LEU A 7 22.22 -17.32 -33.84
C LEU A 7 21.99 -16.93 -32.38
N ALA A 8 23.07 -16.71 -31.62
CA ALA A 8 22.96 -16.24 -30.23
C ALA A 8 22.28 -14.87 -30.11
N ARG A 9 22.58 -13.93 -31.02
CA ARG A 9 21.94 -12.60 -31.05
C ARG A 9 20.46 -12.67 -31.41
N LEU A 10 20.10 -13.51 -32.37
CA LEU A 10 18.70 -13.77 -32.73
C LEU A 10 17.93 -14.39 -31.57
N GLY A 11 18.51 -15.39 -30.89
CA GLY A 11 17.91 -15.98 -29.70
C GLY A 11 17.69 -14.96 -28.58
N ALA A 12 18.68 -14.10 -28.31
CA ALA A 12 18.55 -13.04 -27.32
C ALA A 12 17.44 -12.03 -27.69
N LEU A 13 17.34 -11.65 -28.97
CA LEU A 13 16.29 -10.75 -29.47
C LEU A 13 14.89 -11.35 -29.31
N VAL A 14 14.73 -12.65 -29.60
CA VAL A 14 13.46 -13.36 -29.42
C VAL A 14 13.06 -13.41 -27.95
N VAL A 15 14.01 -13.68 -27.05
CA VAL A 15 13.75 -13.71 -25.60
C VAL A 15 13.34 -12.32 -25.09
N VAL A 16 14.03 -11.26 -25.52
CA VAL A 16 13.67 -9.89 -25.14
C VAL A 16 12.30 -9.48 -25.69
N ALA A 17 12.00 -9.83 -26.95
CA ALA A 17 10.69 -9.57 -27.54
C ALA A 17 9.56 -10.34 -26.83
N ALA A 18 9.81 -11.60 -26.45
CA ALA A 18 8.86 -12.40 -25.68
C ALA A 18 8.61 -11.81 -24.29
N LEU A 19 9.66 -11.39 -23.57
CA LEU A 19 9.53 -10.74 -22.27
C LEU A 19 8.81 -9.39 -22.36
N ALA A 20 9.06 -8.61 -23.40
CA ALA A 20 8.36 -7.34 -23.64
C ALA A 20 6.88 -7.54 -24.01
N SER A 21 6.51 -8.70 -24.56
CA SER A 21 5.12 -9.04 -24.89
C SER A 21 4.29 -9.53 -23.70
N VAL A 22 4.93 -9.90 -22.59
CA VAL A 22 4.24 -10.13 -21.31
C VAL A 22 3.86 -8.77 -20.76
N GLY A 23 2.64 -8.31 -21.09
CA GLY A 23 2.11 -7.06 -20.59
C GLY A 23 2.19 -7.02 -19.07
N VAL A 24 2.86 -6.00 -18.53
CA VAL A 24 2.77 -5.68 -17.10
C VAL A 24 1.36 -5.15 -16.90
N ALA A 25 0.50 -5.96 -16.27
CA ALA A 25 -0.81 -5.47 -15.86
C ALA A 25 -0.59 -4.24 -14.97
N PRO A 26 -1.31 -3.12 -15.20
CA PRO A 26 -1.21 -1.97 -14.31
C PRO A 26 -1.51 -2.44 -12.89
N ALA A 27 -0.71 -2.00 -11.92
CA ALA A 27 -1.01 -2.26 -10.53
C ALA A 27 -2.37 -1.63 -10.22
N HIS A 28 -3.38 -2.46 -9.96
CA HIS A 28 -4.69 -2.00 -9.57
C HIS A 28 -4.62 -1.56 -8.11
N ALA A 29 -4.65 -0.24 -7.88
CA ALA A 29 -4.95 0.29 -6.56
C ALA A 29 -6.41 -0.01 -6.23
N ALA A 30 -6.72 -0.27 -4.97
CA ALA A 30 -8.12 -0.38 -4.55
C ALA A 30 -8.83 0.96 -4.81
N ASP A 31 -10.03 0.89 -5.39
CA ASP A 31 -10.85 2.08 -5.66
C ASP A 31 -11.28 2.79 -4.36
N VAL A 32 -11.24 2.07 -3.23
CA VAL A 32 -11.63 2.55 -1.90
C VAL A 32 -10.64 2.06 -0.86
N TYR A 33 -10.23 2.96 0.04
CA TYR A 33 -9.40 2.61 1.19
C TYR A 33 -10.21 1.89 2.27
N VAL A 34 -9.61 0.88 2.89
CA VAL A 34 -10.15 0.27 4.11
C VAL A 34 -10.00 1.27 5.26
N THR A 35 -11.06 1.44 6.05
CA THR A 35 -11.03 2.31 7.23
C THR A 35 -10.04 1.77 8.26
N ILE A 36 -9.11 2.64 8.69
CA ILE A 36 -8.23 2.35 9.81
C ILE A 36 -9.01 2.58 11.10
N THR A 37 -9.16 1.57 11.95
CA THR A 37 -9.88 1.68 13.22
C THR A 37 -8.97 1.35 14.39
N GLY A 38 -9.09 2.10 15.48
CA GLY A 38 -8.36 1.81 16.71
C GLY A 38 -8.79 2.67 17.90
N SER A 39 -8.29 2.31 19.07
CA SER A 39 -8.53 3.03 20.33
C SER A 39 -7.22 3.31 21.06
N GLY A 40 -7.23 4.24 22.01
CA GLY A 40 -6.03 4.54 22.79
C GLY A 40 -6.10 5.74 23.72
N SER A 41 -4.94 6.35 23.95
CA SER A 41 -4.75 7.48 24.85
C SER A 41 -5.70 8.64 24.58
N THR A 42 -6.47 9.03 25.59
CA THR A 42 -7.27 10.27 25.56
C THR A 42 -6.39 11.51 25.41
N TRP A 43 -5.15 11.48 25.90
CA TRP A 43 -4.20 12.59 25.78
C TRP A 43 -3.80 12.85 24.31
N SER A 44 -3.80 11.83 23.46
CA SER A 44 -3.45 11.95 22.05
C SER A 44 -4.63 12.25 21.14
N GLN A 45 -5.87 12.20 21.65
CA GLN A 45 -7.10 12.32 20.87
C GLN A 45 -7.17 13.63 20.07
N ASN A 46 -6.86 14.77 20.70
CA ASN A 46 -6.94 16.07 20.05
C ASN A 46 -5.98 16.20 18.85
N ALA A 47 -4.76 15.67 18.97
CA ALA A 47 -3.79 15.65 17.88
C ALA A 47 -4.27 14.70 16.77
N LEU A 48 -4.75 13.51 17.13
CA LEU A 48 -5.28 12.54 16.18
C LEU A 48 -6.52 13.05 15.45
N ASP A 49 -7.37 13.84 16.09
CA ASP A 49 -8.53 14.48 15.45
C ASP A 49 -8.12 15.44 14.33
N GLN A 50 -7.08 16.24 14.57
CA GLN A 50 -6.52 17.12 13.55
C GLN A 50 -5.89 16.31 12.42
N TRP A 51 -5.08 15.31 12.75
CA TRP A 51 -4.34 14.52 11.76
C TRP A 51 -5.26 13.67 10.90
N ARG A 52 -6.28 13.02 11.48
CA ARG A 52 -7.23 12.22 10.71
C ARG A 52 -8.07 13.07 9.76
N THR A 53 -8.39 14.30 10.14
CA THR A 53 -9.06 15.26 9.25
C THR A 53 -8.15 15.59 8.06
N ASN A 54 -6.86 15.85 8.30
CA ASN A 54 -5.91 16.08 7.22
C ASN A 54 -5.75 14.84 6.32
N VAL A 55 -5.68 13.65 6.89
CA VAL A 55 -5.59 12.39 6.14
C VAL A 55 -6.81 12.17 5.24
N ALA A 56 -8.01 12.41 5.78
CA ALA A 56 -9.24 12.32 5.00
C ALA A 56 -9.25 13.33 3.85
N SER A 57 -8.90 14.59 4.11
CA SER A 57 -8.92 15.64 3.08
C SER A 57 -7.86 15.47 1.99
N ASN A 58 -6.67 14.96 2.31
CA ASN A 58 -5.57 14.86 1.34
C ASN A 58 -5.56 13.53 0.59
N TYR A 59 -6.06 12.46 1.21
CA TYR A 59 -5.91 11.11 0.67
C TYR A 59 -7.23 10.34 0.55
N GLY A 60 -8.37 10.89 0.98
CA GLY A 60 -9.64 10.16 0.98
C GLY A 60 -9.67 8.95 1.93
N MET A 61 -8.71 8.86 2.85
CA MET A 61 -8.61 7.77 3.82
C MET A 61 -9.41 8.08 5.08
N THR A 62 -10.08 7.09 5.63
CA THR A 62 -10.83 7.23 6.89
C THR A 62 -10.05 6.63 8.06
N VAL A 63 -9.88 7.40 9.14
CA VAL A 63 -9.29 6.93 10.41
C VAL A 63 -10.32 7.10 11.53
N ASN A 64 -10.82 5.99 12.04
CA ASN A 64 -11.74 5.93 13.17
C ASN A 64 -10.96 5.69 14.47
N TYR A 65 -10.68 6.76 15.21
CA TYR A 65 -9.95 6.69 16.48
C TYR A 65 -10.86 6.99 17.67
N ASN A 66 -10.80 6.14 18.71
CA ASN A 66 -11.56 6.28 19.94
C ASN A 66 -10.65 6.40 21.19
N GLY A 67 -10.69 7.55 21.86
CA GLY A 67 -9.91 7.84 23.06
C GLY A 67 -10.55 7.19 24.30
N THR A 68 -10.16 5.95 24.60
CA THR A 68 -10.64 5.18 25.76
C THR A 68 -9.61 5.07 26.89
N GLY A 69 -8.42 5.62 26.69
CA GLY A 69 -7.26 5.53 27.59
C GLY A 69 -6.21 4.52 27.09
N SER A 70 -4.94 4.78 27.39
CA SER A 70 -3.81 3.99 26.84
C SER A 70 -3.88 2.51 27.22
N SER A 71 -4.30 2.18 28.44
CA SER A 71 -4.42 0.79 28.88
C SER A 71 -5.56 0.06 28.19
N ALA A 72 -6.72 0.73 28.02
CA ALA A 72 -7.84 0.17 27.27
C ALA A 72 -7.43 -0.07 25.80
N GLY A 73 -6.83 0.93 25.13
CA GLY A 73 -6.40 0.75 23.74
C GLY A 73 -5.33 -0.32 23.53
N ARG A 74 -4.40 -0.53 24.48
CA ARG A 74 -3.48 -1.66 24.41
C ARG A 74 -4.21 -3.00 24.55
N ASN A 75 -5.19 -3.10 25.44
CA ASN A 75 -6.01 -4.30 25.57
C ASN A 75 -6.83 -4.55 24.29
N ASP A 76 -7.48 -3.52 23.74
CA ASP A 76 -8.23 -3.61 22.49
C ASP A 76 -7.32 -4.05 21.33
N PHE A 77 -6.09 -3.57 21.26
CA PHE A 77 -5.11 -3.98 20.24
C PHE A 77 -4.67 -5.43 20.37
N ILE A 78 -4.44 -5.91 21.60
CA ILE A 78 -4.02 -7.30 21.85
C ILE A 78 -5.13 -8.31 21.53
N ASN A 79 -6.40 -7.89 21.64
CA ASN A 79 -7.57 -8.75 21.43
C ASN A 79 -8.22 -8.60 20.04
N GLN A 80 -7.58 -7.88 19.11
CA GLN A 80 -7.96 -7.81 17.69
C GLN A 80 -7.40 -8.99 16.90
#